data_AF-A0A8I1UZ12-F1
#
_entry.id   AF-A0A8I1UZ12-F1
#
_cell.length_a   1.000
_cell.length_b   1.000
_cell.length_c   1.000
_cell.angle_alpha   90.00
_cell.angle_beta   90.00
_cell.angle_gamma   90.00
#
_symmetry.space_group_name_H-M   'P 1'
#
loop_
_entity.id
_entity.type
_entity.pdbx_description
1 polymer ?
#
loop_
_entity_poly.entity_id
_entity_poly.type
_entity_poly.pdbx_seq_one_letter_code
_entity_poly.pdbx_strand_id
1 'polypeptide(L)'
;MSRAIINDRRASWSDVDRRRSELRRVAAECGLTDVRLRDDGALIVHAIDHGYRSTGRFAVAAAGLVGAYVHVITDDVPAAGGEAVPL
;
A
#
# COMPACT_ATOMS: atom_id res chain seq x y z
N MET A 1 -6.65 21.40 13.79
CA MET A 1 -6.80 20.09 13.13
C MET A 1 -5.42 19.52 12.86
N SER A 2 -5.28 18.21 13.03
CA SER A 2 -4.07 17.45 13.36
C SER A 2 -2.88 17.68 12.41
N ARG A 3 -1.75 18.08 12.97
CA ARG A 3 -0.44 18.19 12.31
C ARG A 3 -0.01 16.79 11.88
N ALA A 4 -0.23 16.44 10.61
CA ALA A 4 0.31 15.24 10.01
C ALA A 4 1.84 15.37 10.05
N ILE A 5 2.47 14.73 11.03
CA ILE A 5 3.91 14.51 11.02
C ILE A 5 4.14 13.49 9.91
N ILE A 6 4.17 13.97 8.67
CA ILE A 6 4.79 13.22 7.59
C ILE A 6 6.28 13.37 7.86
N ASN A 7 6.78 12.47 8.70
CA ASN A 7 8.21 12.33 8.91
C ASN A 7 8.79 11.96 7.54
N ASP A 8 9.66 12.80 6.96
CA ASP A 8 10.34 12.53 5.67
C ASP A 8 11.16 11.23 5.68
N ARG A 9 11.30 10.61 6.85
CA ARG A 9 11.85 9.27 7.01
C ARG A 9 10.93 8.20 6.41
N ARG A 10 11.49 7.42 5.48
CA ARG A 10 10.91 6.14 5.02
C ARG A 10 10.99 5.09 6.13
N ALA A 11 9.91 4.34 6.31
CA ALA A 11 9.83 3.20 7.21
C ALA A 11 10.85 2.13 6.81
N SER A 12 11.58 1.58 7.78
CA SER A 12 12.43 0.41 7.55
C SER A 12 11.61 -0.87 7.49
N TRP A 13 12.20 -1.94 6.97
CA TRP A 13 11.59 -3.28 7.00
C TRP A 13 11.09 -3.65 8.39
N SER A 14 11.91 -3.43 9.43
CA SER A 14 11.58 -3.77 10.81
C SER A 14 10.43 -2.92 11.38
N ASP A 15 10.29 -1.68 10.93
CA ASP A 15 9.18 -0.81 11.34
C ASP A 15 7.85 -1.34 10.77
N VAL A 16 7.88 -1.82 9.52
CA VAL A 16 6.71 -2.38 8.83
C VAL A 16 6.37 -3.78 9.36
N ASP A 17 7.36 -4.64 9.56
CA ASP A 17 7.15 -6.02 10.05
C ASP A 17 6.55 -6.04 11.46
N ARG A 18 7.03 -5.16 12.35
CA ARG A 18 6.47 -4.99 13.72
C ARG A 18 4.96 -4.72 13.72
N ARG A 19 4.45 -4.07 12.66
CA ARG A 19 3.05 -3.64 12.52
C ARG A 19 2.28 -4.46 11.48
N ARG A 20 2.85 -5.56 11.00
CA ARG A 20 2.32 -6.33 9.85
C ARG A 20 0.85 -6.73 10.01
N SER A 21 0.44 -7.19 11.19
CA SER A 21 -0.94 -7.62 11.45
C SER A 21 -1.93 -6.45 11.44
N GLU A 22 -1.53 -5.29 11.96
CA GLU A 22 -2.34 -4.07 11.95
C GLU A 22 -2.48 -3.52 10.53
N LEU A 23 -1.36 -3.47 9.78
CA LEU A 23 -1.34 -3.05 8.38
C LEU A 23 -2.23 -3.93 7.50
N ARG A 24 -2.27 -5.24 7.75
CA ARG A 24 -3.18 -6.16 7.06
C ARG A 24 -4.65 -5.86 7.33
N ARG A 25 -5.01 -5.52 8.57
CA ARG A 25 -6.39 -5.13 8.91
C ARG A 25 -6.79 -3.83 8.21
N VAL A 26 -5.94 -2.81 8.28
CA VAL A 26 -6.19 -1.51 7.64
C VAL A 26 -6.28 -1.64 6.12
N ALA A 27 -5.45 -2.50 5.51
CA ALA A 27 -5.54 -2.80 4.09
C ALA A 27 -6.90 -3.41 3.71
N ALA A 28 -7.37 -4.39 4.49
CA ALA A 28 -8.69 -5.00 4.28
C ALA A 28 -9.83 -3.99 4.41
N GLU A 29 -9.77 -3.08 5.40
CA GLU A 29 -10.72 -1.97 5.56
C GLU A 29 -10.72 -1.00 4.36
N CYS A 30 -9.58 -0.90 3.67
CA CYS A 30 -9.44 -0.12 2.44
C CYS A 30 -9.82 -0.89 1.17
N GLY A 31 -10.27 -2.14 1.27
CA GLY A 31 -10.61 -3.00 0.12
C GLY A 31 -9.39 -3.59 -0.59
N LEU A 32 -8.24 -3.61 0.07
CA LEU A 32 -7.01 -4.20 -0.45
C LEU A 32 -6.82 -5.61 0.10
N THR A 33 -6.25 -6.48 -0.72
CA THR A 33 -5.98 -7.88 -0.38
C THR A 33 -4.52 -8.22 -0.63
N ASP A 34 -4.14 -9.46 -0.29
CA ASP A 34 -2.82 -10.03 -0.54
C ASP A 34 -1.63 -9.14 -0.13
N VAL A 35 -1.69 -8.64 1.11
CA VAL A 35 -0.65 -7.74 1.63
C VAL A 35 0.62 -8.53 1.96
N ARG A 36 1.69 -8.22 1.21
CA ARG A 36 3.02 -8.83 1.36
C ARG A 36 4.06 -7.76 1.66
N LEU A 37 5.02 -8.09 2.52
CA LEU A 37 6.18 -7.25 2.80
C LEU A 37 7.34 -7.73 1.93
N ARG A 38 7.94 -6.82 1.17
CA ARG A 38 9.16 -7.06 0.39
C ARG A 38 10.40 -6.76 1.23
N ASP A 39 11.53 -7.35 0.88
CA ASP A 39 12.79 -7.25 1.64
C ASP A 39 13.32 -5.81 1.78
N ASP A 40 12.95 -4.90 0.88
CA ASP A 40 13.30 -3.47 0.96
C ASP A 40 12.31 -2.64 1.82
N GLY A 41 11.41 -3.30 2.54
CA GLY A 41 10.40 -2.68 3.40
C GLY A 41 9.20 -2.11 2.64
N ALA A 42 9.05 -2.38 1.34
CA ALA A 42 7.84 -2.01 0.59
C ALA A 42 6.68 -2.97 0.90
N LEU A 43 5.46 -2.43 0.97
CA LEU A 43 4.24 -3.23 1.02
C LEU A 43 3.69 -3.41 -0.40
N ILE A 44 3.53 -4.66 -0.79
CA ILE A 44 2.81 -5.05 -1.98
C ILE A 44 1.36 -5.32 -1.58
N VAL A 45 0.41 -4.75 -2.33
CA VAL A 45 -1.03 -4.91 -2.10
C VAL A 45 -1.74 -5.18 -3.43
N HIS A 46 -2.84 -5.92 -3.35
CA HIS A 46 -3.74 -6.12 -4.47
C HIS A 46 -5.00 -5.27 -4.30
N ALA A 47 -5.32 -4.45 -5.31
CA ALA A 47 -6.55 -3.67 -5.35
C ALA A 47 -7.60 -4.43 -6.17
N ILE A 48 -8.77 -4.67 -5.57
CA ILE A 48 -9.87 -5.36 -6.27
C ILE A 48 -10.47 -4.45 -7.35
N ASP A 49 -10.44 -3.13 -7.14
CA ASP A 49 -10.94 -2.12 -8.06
C ASP A 49 -9.78 -1.42 -8.78
N HIS A 50 -9.96 -1.08 -10.06
CA HIS A 50 -8.98 -0.35 -10.90
C HIS A 50 -8.71 1.12 -10.46
N GLY A 51 -9.12 1.51 -9.25
CA GLY A 51 -8.96 2.86 -8.73
C GLY A 51 -7.86 2.98 -7.69
N TYR A 52 -6.89 3.88 -7.93
CA TYR A 52 -5.80 4.20 -6.97
C TYR A 52 -6.25 4.80 -5.62
N ARG A 53 -7.55 5.03 -5.42
CA ARG A 53 -8.09 5.69 -4.22
C ARG A 53 -7.94 4.83 -2.96
N SER A 54 -8.15 3.51 -3.08
CA SER A 54 -7.95 2.54 -2.00
C SER A 54 -6.49 2.51 -1.54
N THR A 55 -5.57 2.42 -2.49
CA THR A 55 -4.11 2.45 -2.25
C THR A 55 -3.67 3.75 -1.58
N GLY A 56 -4.15 4.90 -2.04
CA GLY A 56 -3.82 6.20 -1.43
C GLY A 56 -4.32 6.32 0.00
N ARG A 57 -5.56 5.89 0.30
CA ARG A 57 -6.10 5.85 1.66
C ARG A 57 -5.29 4.93 2.57
N PHE A 58 -4.94 3.75 2.07
CA PHE A 58 -4.10 2.81 2.80
C PHE A 58 -2.72 3.38 3.11
N ALA A 59 -2.05 4.01 2.14
CA ALA A 59 -0.73 4.60 2.35
C ALA A 59 -0.73 5.68 3.46
N VAL A 60 -1.76 6.52 3.50
CA VAL A 60 -1.92 7.54 4.56
C VAL A 60 -2.14 6.88 5.93
N ALA A 61 -3.03 5.88 6.00
CA ALA A 61 -3.31 5.18 7.25
C ALA A 61 -2.09 4.38 7.76
N ALA A 62 -1.38 3.70 6.86
CA ALA A 62 -0.15 2.98 7.15
C ALA A 62 0.94 3.92 7.67
N ALA A 63 1.10 5.10 7.06
CA ALA A 63 2.06 6.09 7.54
C ALA A 63 1.70 6.61 8.94
N GLY A 64 0.40 6.83 9.23
CA GLY A 64 -0.06 7.19 10.56
C GLY A 64 0.20 6.10 11.61
N LEU A 65 0.07 4.83 11.22
CA LEU A 65 0.26 3.69 12.12
C LEU A 65 1.74 3.39 12.41
N VAL A 66 2.59 3.53 11.39
CA VAL A 66 4.04 3.30 11.50
C VAL A 66 4.78 4.53 12.03
N GLY A 67 4.23 5.74 11.83
CA GLY A 67 4.86 7.01 12.17
C GLY A 67 5.95 7.45 11.18
N ALA A 68 5.96 6.87 9.98
CA ALA A 68 6.95 7.09 8.92
C ALA A 68 6.32 6.81 7.55
N TYR A 69 6.90 7.34 6.47
CA TYR A 69 6.41 7.06 5.12
C TYR A 69 6.53 5.57 4.78
N VAL A 70 5.41 4.93 4.43
CA VAL A 70 5.37 3.53 4.00
C VAL A 70 5.26 3.49 2.47
N HIS A 71 6.22 2.84 1.82
CA HIS A 71 6.19 2.66 0.37
C HIS A 71 5.21 1.53 0.02
N VAL A 72 4.14 1.85 -0.71
CA VAL A 72 3.11 0.91 -1.13
C VAL A 72 3.17 0.74 -2.65
N ILE A 73 3.21 -0.50 -3.10
CA ILE A 73 3.23 -0.92 -4.49
C ILE A 73 1.97 -1.75 -4.74
N THR A 74 1.21 -1.42 -5.77
CA THR A 74 0.12 -2.29 -6.23
C THR A 74 0.70 -3.39 -7.11
N ASP A 75 0.24 -4.62 -6.95
CA ASP A 75 0.60 -5.73 -7.83
C ASP A 75 -0.25 -5.80 -9.11
N ASP A 76 -1.04 -4.74 -9.36
CA ASP A 76 -1.76 -4.53 -10.61
C ASP A 76 -0.78 -4.60 -11.77
N VAL A 77 -0.68 -5.79 -12.37
CA VAL A 77 -0.16 -5.95 -13.71
C VAL A 77 -1.05 -5.08 -14.59
N PRO A 78 -0.50 -4.18 -15.44
CA PRO A 78 -1.34 -3.38 -16.32
C PRO A 78 -2.28 -4.35 -17.02
N ALA A 79 -3.59 -4.12 -16.86
CA ALA A 79 -4.59 -4.87 -17.59
C ALA A 79 -4.24 -4.66 -19.07
N ALA A 80 -3.55 -5.63 -19.67
CA ALA A 80 -3.49 -5.81 -21.11
C ALA A 80 -4.88 -6.31 -21.54
N GLY A 81 -5.91 -5.53 -21.23
CA GLY A 81 -7.19 -5.47 -21.94
C GLY A 81 -7.05 -4.50 -23.12
N GLY A 82 -5.86 -4.42 -23.71
CA GLY A 82 -5.73 -3.99 -25.09
C GLY A 82 -6.32 -5.11 -25.93
N GLU A 83 -7.60 -4.96 -26.28
CA GLU A 83 -8.19 -5.56 -27.47
C GLU A 83 -7.09 -5.67 -28.53
N ALA A 84 -6.74 -6.89 -28.92
CA ALA A 84 -5.82 -7.12 -30.01
C ALA A 84 -6.47 -6.48 -31.24
N VAL A 85 -6.04 -5.27 -31.60
CA VAL A 85 -6.40 -4.66 -32.88
C VAL A 85 -5.78 -5.58 -33.94
N PRO A 86 -6.60 -6.30 -34.73
CA PRO A 86 -6.05 -7.11 -35.80
C PRO A 86 -5.46 -6.16 -36.83
N LEU A 87 -4.16 -6.32 -37.11
CA LEU A 87 -3.52 -5.79 -38.31
C LEU A 87 -3.92 -6.63 -39.52
#